data_AF-A0A2K5XLG9-F1
#
_entry.id   AF-A0A2K5XLG9-F1
#
_cell.length_a   1.000
_cell.length_b   1.000
_cell.length_c   1.000
_cell.angle_alpha   90.00
_cell.angle_beta   90.00
_cell.angle_gamma   90.00
#
_symmetry.space_group_name_H-M   'P 1'
#
loop_
_entity.id
_entity.type
_entity.pdbx_description
1 polymer ?
#
loop_
_entity_poly.entity_id
_entity_poly.type
_entity_poly.pdbx_seq_one_letter_code
_entity_poly.pdbx_strand_id
1 'polypeptide(L)'
;MGNVPSAVKHCLSYQQLLREHLWIGDSVAGALDPAQETSQLSGLPEFVKIVEVGPRDGLQNEKVIVPTDIKIEFINRLSQTGLSVIEVTSFVSSRWVPQMGINVVDSAVSGLGGCPYAKGASGNVATEDLIYMLNGLGLNTGVNLYKVMEAGDFICKAVNKTTNSKVAQASFNA
;
A
#
# COMPACT_ATOMS: atom_id res chain seq x y z
N MET A 1 10.04 -21.66 26.53
CA MET A 1 9.73 -20.31 26.02
C MET A 1 11.03 -19.73 25.50
N GLY A 2 11.15 -19.51 24.18
CA GLY A 2 12.41 -19.17 23.53
C GLY A 2 12.91 -17.77 23.89
N ASN A 3 14.23 -17.58 23.90
CA ASN A 3 14.84 -16.27 24.10
C ASN A 3 14.47 -15.35 22.94
N VAL A 4 13.64 -14.35 23.21
CA VAL A 4 13.32 -13.27 22.28
C VAL A 4 14.58 -12.40 22.08
N PRO A 5 15.01 -12.10 20.84
CA PRO A 5 16.18 -11.25 20.57
C PRO A 5 16.09 -9.90 21.27
N SER A 6 17.23 -9.33 21.68
CA SER A 6 17.28 -8.05 22.42
C SER A 6 16.56 -6.93 21.68
N ALA A 7 16.78 -6.81 20.36
CA ALA A 7 16.09 -5.83 19.51
C ALA A 7 14.56 -5.92 19.60
N VAL A 8 14.00 -7.13 19.70
CA VAL A 8 12.55 -7.32 19.84
C VAL A 8 12.08 -6.97 21.26
N LYS A 9 12.89 -7.26 22.29
CA LYS A 9 12.60 -6.82 23.67
C LYS A 9 12.61 -5.29 23.79
N HIS A 10 13.48 -4.61 23.04
CA HIS A 10 13.56 -3.14 23.01
C HIS A 10 12.28 -2.52 22.40
N CYS A 11 11.74 -3.13 21.34
CA CYS A 11 10.45 -2.71 20.76
C CYS A 11 9.25 -2.94 21.70
N LEU A 12 9.38 -3.81 22.70
CA LEU A 12 8.29 -4.18 23.62
C LEU A 12 8.37 -3.46 24.98
N SER A 13 9.41 -2.66 25.23
CA SER A 13 9.63 -1.97 26.51
C SER A 13 9.96 -0.49 26.30
N TYR A 14 8.97 0.37 26.53
CA TYR A 14 9.10 1.83 26.41
C TYR A 14 10.25 2.39 27.27
N GLN A 15 10.45 1.86 28.48
CA GLN A 15 11.54 2.30 29.37
C GLN A 15 12.94 1.96 28.84
N GLN A 16 13.07 0.89 28.05
CA GLN A 16 14.34 0.49 27.44
C GLN A 16 14.62 1.33 26.18
N LEU A 17 13.58 1.59 25.40
CA LEU A 17 13.63 2.47 24.22
C LEU A 17 13.97 3.93 24.60
N LEU A 18 13.47 4.41 25.75
CA LEU A 18 13.81 5.74 26.27
C LEU A 18 15.24 5.85 26.83
N ARG A 19 15.78 4.77 27.41
CA ARG A 19 17.15 4.76 27.94
C ARG A 19 18.20 4.77 26.83
N GLU A 20 17.85 4.22 25.68
CA GLU A 20 18.74 4.05 24.53
C GLU A 20 18.20 4.86 23.35
N HIS A 21 18.27 6.19 23.44
CA HIS A 21 18.10 7.10 22.30
C HIS A 21 19.28 6.93 21.32
N LEU A 22 19.43 5.76 20.72
CA LEU A 22 20.60 5.44 19.90
C LEU A 22 20.67 6.29 18.61
N TRP A 23 19.60 6.98 18.21
CA TRP A 23 19.51 7.67 16.91
C TRP A 23 19.19 9.17 16.99
N ILE A 24 19.05 9.76 18.19
CA ILE A 24 19.07 11.23 18.35
C ILE A 24 20.47 11.57 18.81
N GLY A 25 21.30 12.03 17.89
CA GLY A 25 22.64 12.48 18.19
C GLY A 25 22.59 13.58 19.25
N ASP A 26 23.10 13.28 20.43
CA ASP A 26 23.87 14.23 21.22
C ASP A 26 24.82 13.50 22.17
N SER A 27 26.04 14.01 22.19
CA SER A 27 27.20 13.45 22.85
C SER A 27 27.04 13.35 24.35
N VAL A 28 26.92 12.14 24.91
CA VAL A 28 27.36 11.90 26.29
C VAL A 28 27.93 10.50 26.46
N ALA A 29 29.18 10.48 26.94
CA ALA A 29 30.02 9.32 27.12
C ALA A 29 29.51 8.34 28.18
N GLY A 30 29.64 7.05 27.90
CA GLY A 30 29.45 5.96 28.85
C GLY A 30 29.72 4.63 28.16
N ALA A 31 30.98 4.21 28.14
CA ALA A 31 31.45 3.00 27.48
C ALA A 31 30.71 1.74 27.96
N LEU A 32 30.09 1.02 27.01
CA LEU A 32 29.79 -0.41 27.16
C LEU A 32 30.79 -1.18 26.28
N ASP A 33 31.36 -2.23 26.86
CA ASP A 33 32.42 -3.05 26.27
C ASP A 33 32.03 -3.61 24.88
N PRO A 34 32.80 -3.34 23.82
CA PRO A 34 32.47 -3.74 22.45
C PRO A 34 32.70 -5.24 22.15
N ALA A 35 33.02 -6.08 23.14
CA ALA A 35 33.58 -7.41 22.93
C ALA A 35 32.63 -8.60 23.14
N GLN A 36 31.32 -8.40 23.37
CA GLN A 36 30.40 -9.51 23.69
C GLN A 36 29.13 -9.66 22.84
N GLU A 37 28.94 -8.92 21.75
CA GLU A 37 27.68 -8.98 20.96
C GLU A 37 27.81 -9.43 19.49
N THR A 38 28.91 -10.08 19.10
CA THR A 38 29.14 -10.51 17.70
C THR A 38 28.96 -12.00 17.44
N SER A 39 28.30 -12.75 18.33
CA SER A 39 27.94 -14.15 18.05
C SER A 39 26.46 -14.32 17.75
N GLN A 40 26.16 -14.73 16.50
CA GLN A 40 24.89 -15.26 15.97
C GLN A 40 23.88 -14.29 15.36
N LEU A 41 24.16 -13.78 14.16
CA LEU A 41 23.12 -13.54 13.14
C LEU A 41 23.48 -14.19 11.79
N SER A 42 24.24 -15.30 11.82
CA SER A 42 24.45 -16.12 10.63
C SER A 42 23.14 -16.77 10.21
N GLY A 43 22.59 -16.39 9.05
CA GLY A 43 21.37 -16.97 8.48
C GLY A 43 20.16 -16.03 8.38
N LEU A 44 20.28 -14.75 8.76
CA LEU A 44 19.25 -13.75 8.46
C LEU A 44 19.41 -13.18 7.06
N PRO A 45 18.30 -12.75 6.42
CA PRO A 45 18.36 -12.12 5.10
C PRO A 45 19.09 -10.77 5.18
N GLU A 46 19.85 -10.45 4.13
CA GLU A 46 20.54 -9.14 4.00
C GLU A 46 19.55 -7.97 3.84
N PHE A 47 18.32 -8.26 3.41
CA PHE A 47 17.26 -7.27 3.21
C PHE A 47 15.93 -7.77 3.75
N VAL A 48 15.25 -6.92 4.50
CA VAL A 48 13.88 -7.14 4.97
C VAL A 48 12.99 -6.05 4.39
N LYS A 49 11.98 -6.44 3.63
CA LYS A 49 10.97 -5.50 3.13
C LYS A 49 9.98 -5.17 4.23
N ILE A 50 9.85 -3.90 4.56
CA ILE A 50 8.80 -3.38 5.44
C ILE A 50 7.61 -2.96 4.56
N VAL A 51 6.42 -3.44 4.91
CA VAL A 51 5.14 -3.06 4.31
C VAL A 51 4.32 -2.37 5.38
N GLU A 52 4.08 -1.08 5.19
CA GLU A 52 3.26 -0.28 6.12
C GLU A 52 1.78 -0.50 5.83
N VAL A 53 1.03 -0.95 6.83
CA VAL A 53 -0.39 -1.31 6.71
C VAL A 53 -1.30 -0.48 7.62
N GLY A 54 -0.76 0.49 8.36
CA GLY A 54 -1.49 1.38 9.25
C GLY A 54 -2.63 2.14 8.58
N PRO A 55 -2.45 2.76 7.39
CA PRO A 55 -3.55 3.41 6.69
C PRO A 55 -4.68 2.45 6.27
N ARG A 56 -4.34 1.19 6.00
CA ARG A 56 -5.28 0.12 5.65
C ARG A 56 -5.79 -0.60 6.91
N ASP A 57 -5.07 -1.61 7.41
CA ASP A 57 -5.51 -2.48 8.49
C ASP A 57 -5.55 -1.79 9.86
N GLY A 58 -4.66 -0.81 10.09
CA GLY A 58 -4.66 -0.03 11.33
C GLY A 58 -5.94 0.77 11.49
N LEU A 59 -6.22 1.68 10.53
CA LEU A 59 -7.41 2.52 10.56
C LEU A 59 -8.72 1.72 10.49
N GLN A 60 -8.74 0.52 9.90
CA GLN A 60 -9.93 -0.34 9.89
C GLN A 60 -10.43 -0.70 11.28
N ASN A 61 -9.52 -0.91 12.24
CA ASN A 61 -9.85 -1.33 13.59
C ASN A 61 -10.19 -0.15 14.52
N GLU A 62 -9.97 1.08 14.06
CA GLU A 62 -10.28 2.27 14.84
C GLU A 62 -11.78 2.54 14.89
N LYS A 63 -12.30 2.72 16.11
CA LYS A 63 -13.72 3.02 16.33
C LYS A 63 -14.11 4.41 15.80
N VAL A 64 -13.17 5.33 15.78
CA VAL A 64 -13.37 6.69 15.28
C VAL A 64 -13.15 6.68 13.77
N ILE A 65 -14.16 7.14 13.01
CA ILE A 65 -14.01 7.32 11.58
C ILE A 65 -13.06 8.50 11.34
N VAL A 66 -11.92 8.22 10.71
CA VAL A 66 -10.92 9.23 10.40
C VAL A 66 -11.32 9.95 9.10
N PRO A 67 -11.42 11.29 9.11
CA PRO A 67 -11.71 12.08 7.91
C PRO A 67 -10.70 11.85 6.78
N THR A 68 -11.16 12.00 5.53
CA THR A 68 -10.35 11.70 4.33
C THR A 68 -9.10 12.57 4.22
N ASP A 69 -9.19 13.85 4.54
CA ASP A 69 -8.05 14.79 4.56
C ASP A 69 -6.97 14.36 5.56
N ILE A 70 -7.36 13.88 6.74
CA ILE A 70 -6.43 13.35 7.74
C ILE A 70 -5.78 12.04 7.26
N LYS A 71 -6.52 11.17 6.58
CA LYS A 71 -5.96 9.95 5.96
C LYS A 71 -4.90 10.30 4.92
N ILE A 72 -5.19 11.29 4.06
CA ILE A 72 -4.25 11.78 3.04
C ILE A 72 -2.98 12.31 3.70
N GLU A 73 -3.10 13.16 4.72
CA GLU A 73 -1.95 13.71 5.43
C GLU A 73 -1.12 12.62 6.12
N PHE A 74 -1.76 11.61 6.71
CA PHE A 74 -1.07 10.47 7.30
C PHE A 74 -0.23 9.72 6.26
N ILE A 75 -0.79 9.44 5.08
CA ILE A 75 -0.08 8.78 3.98
C ILE A 75 1.07 9.65 3.46
N ASN A 76 0.87 10.96 3.34
CA ASN A 76 1.90 11.90 2.92
C ASN A 76 3.08 11.94 3.89
N ARG A 77 2.83 11.81 5.20
CA ARG A 77 3.91 11.72 6.19
C ARG A 77 4.65 10.39 6.09
N LEU A 78 3.91 9.28 5.95
CA LEU A 78 4.51 7.96 5.78
C LEU A 78 5.38 7.87 4.53
N SER A 79 4.98 8.49 3.43
CA SER A 79 5.75 8.47 2.17
C SER A 79 7.10 9.20 2.28
N GLN A 80 7.26 10.09 3.26
CA GLN A 80 8.51 10.82 3.53
C GLN A 80 9.50 10.02 4.39
N THR A 81 9.12 8.84 4.89
CA THR A 81 9.95 8.04 5.84
C THR A 81 10.97 7.13 5.16
N GLY A 82 10.86 6.91 3.85
CA GLY A 82 11.63 5.90 3.13
C GLY A 82 10.99 4.51 3.11
N LEU A 83 9.77 4.35 3.62
CA LEU A 83 8.98 3.13 3.43
C LEU A 83 8.80 2.82 1.94
N SER A 84 9.21 1.60 1.56
CA SER A 84 9.15 1.16 0.15
C SER A 84 7.73 0.83 -0.32
N VAL A 85 6.83 0.47 0.60
CA VAL A 85 5.44 0.13 0.32
C VAL A 85 4.54 0.61 1.47
N ILE A 86 3.46 1.30 1.11
CA ILE A 86 2.40 1.73 2.01
C ILE A 86 1.08 1.21 1.42
N GLU A 87 0.38 0.37 2.16
CA GLU A 87 -0.97 -0.08 1.80
C GLU A 87 -2.00 0.92 2.35
N VAL A 88 -2.78 1.51 1.44
CA VAL A 88 -3.64 2.65 1.77
C VAL A 88 -5.10 2.27 2.01
N THR A 89 -5.64 1.31 1.25
CA THR A 89 -7.07 1.02 1.28
C THR A 89 -7.38 -0.40 0.76
N SER A 90 -8.63 -0.83 0.90
CA SER A 90 -9.17 -2.04 0.27
C SER A 90 -10.61 -1.84 -0.16
N PHE A 91 -11.01 -2.50 -1.24
CA PHE A 91 -12.42 -2.58 -1.64
C PHE A 91 -13.15 -3.62 -0.80
N VAL A 92 -13.74 -3.16 0.30
CA VAL A 92 -14.59 -3.94 1.21
C VAL A 92 -15.92 -3.23 1.41
N SER A 93 -16.93 -3.95 1.88
CA SER A 93 -18.22 -3.34 2.16
C SER A 93 -18.09 -2.30 3.28
N SER A 94 -18.41 -1.05 2.98
CA SER A 94 -18.40 0.07 3.93
C SER A 94 -19.38 -0.12 5.08
N ARG A 95 -20.40 -0.99 4.90
CA ARG A 95 -21.29 -1.40 5.98
C ARG A 95 -20.55 -2.13 7.10
N TRP A 96 -19.60 -2.98 6.75
CA TRP A 96 -18.85 -3.81 7.69
C TRP A 96 -17.55 -3.14 8.13
N VAL A 97 -16.97 -2.30 7.27
CA VAL A 97 -15.72 -1.59 7.52
C VAL A 97 -15.89 -0.10 7.16
N PRO A 98 -16.52 0.71 8.03
CA PRO A 98 -16.85 2.12 7.73
C PRO A 98 -15.64 2.96 7.33
N GLN A 99 -14.48 2.65 7.89
CA GLN A 99 -13.22 3.32 7.60
C GLN A 99 -12.73 3.14 6.16
N MET A 100 -13.22 2.12 5.45
CA MET A 100 -12.94 1.85 4.04
C MET A 100 -14.07 2.35 3.11
N GLY A 101 -14.99 3.20 3.61
CA GLY A 101 -16.10 3.77 2.86
C GLY A 101 -15.72 4.84 1.82
N ILE A 102 -14.61 4.66 1.12
CA ILE A 102 -14.25 5.50 -0.03
C ILE A 102 -15.26 5.25 -1.14
N ASN A 103 -15.87 6.31 -1.66
CA ASN A 103 -16.90 6.25 -2.70
C ASN A 103 -16.50 6.98 -4.00
N VAL A 104 -15.29 7.56 -4.05
CA VAL A 104 -14.70 8.18 -5.24
C VAL A 104 -13.33 7.55 -5.47
N VAL A 105 -13.09 7.08 -6.69
CA VAL A 105 -11.85 6.40 -7.07
C VAL A 105 -11.47 6.82 -8.48
N ASP A 106 -10.21 7.19 -8.67
CA ASP A 106 -9.66 7.49 -9.98
C ASP A 106 -9.20 6.20 -10.67
N SER A 107 -9.50 6.08 -11.96
CA SER A 107 -9.09 4.97 -12.82
C SER A 107 -8.86 5.49 -14.23
N ALA A 108 -8.20 4.69 -15.07
CA ALA A 108 -8.05 5.03 -16.48
C ALA A 108 -8.55 3.88 -17.36
N VAL A 109 -9.29 4.23 -18.42
CA VAL A 109 -9.78 3.28 -19.40
C VAL A 109 -8.62 2.44 -19.93
N SER A 110 -8.81 1.12 -20.01
CA SER A 110 -7.82 0.14 -20.47
C SER A 110 -6.50 0.13 -19.70
N GLY A 111 -6.50 0.68 -18.47
CA GLY A 111 -5.31 0.82 -17.65
C GLY A 111 -4.26 1.74 -18.29
N LEU A 112 -4.72 2.73 -19.07
CA LEU A 112 -3.85 3.73 -19.69
C LEU A 112 -3.02 4.48 -18.64
N GLY A 113 -1.87 4.96 -19.08
CA GLY A 113 -0.90 5.67 -18.23
C GLY A 113 0.45 4.97 -18.21
N GLY A 114 1.17 5.15 -17.10
CA GLY A 114 2.53 4.70 -16.90
C GLY A 114 3.45 5.89 -16.62
N CYS A 115 4.44 5.70 -15.75
CA CYS A 115 5.38 6.75 -15.41
C CYS A 115 6.52 6.79 -16.44
N PRO A 116 6.78 7.92 -17.13
CA PRO A 116 7.88 8.02 -18.09
C PRO A 116 9.25 7.86 -17.43
N TYR A 117 9.33 8.04 -16.12
CA TYR A 117 10.56 7.92 -15.33
C TYR A 117 10.76 6.53 -14.71
N ALA A 118 9.74 5.66 -14.72
CA ALA A 118 9.82 4.31 -14.15
C ALA A 118 9.55 3.25 -15.21
N LYS A 119 10.64 2.69 -15.77
CA LYS A 119 10.56 1.60 -16.75
C LYS A 119 9.78 0.41 -16.16
N GLY A 120 8.71 0.01 -16.82
CA GLY A 120 7.88 -1.12 -16.42
C GLY A 120 6.70 -0.79 -15.50
N ALA A 121 6.44 0.49 -15.21
CA ALA A 121 5.20 0.88 -14.52
C ALA A 121 3.98 0.46 -15.34
N SER A 122 3.12 -0.38 -14.75
CA SER A 122 1.98 -1.04 -15.39
C SER A 122 0.83 -0.12 -15.78
N GLY A 123 0.85 1.15 -15.35
CA GLY A 123 -0.20 2.14 -15.64
C GLY A 123 -1.14 2.35 -14.45
N ASN A 124 -2.28 3.00 -14.72
CA ASN A 124 -3.33 3.18 -13.71
C ASN A 124 -4.18 1.90 -13.58
N VAL A 125 -4.99 1.82 -12.52
CA VAL A 125 -6.05 0.81 -12.41
C VAL A 125 -7.01 0.96 -13.59
N ALA A 126 -7.30 -0.15 -14.27
CA ALA A 126 -8.21 -0.15 -15.40
C ALA A 126 -9.66 0.08 -14.95
N THR A 127 -10.34 1.03 -15.59
CA THR A 127 -11.74 1.37 -15.27
C THR A 127 -12.67 0.16 -15.45
N GLU A 128 -12.44 -0.68 -16.44
CA GLU A 128 -13.21 -1.89 -16.73
C GLU A 128 -13.13 -2.90 -15.57
N ASP A 129 -11.93 -3.12 -15.03
CA ASP A 129 -11.68 -4.06 -13.94
C ASP A 129 -12.33 -3.55 -12.64
N LEU A 130 -12.28 -2.23 -12.42
CA LEU A 130 -12.95 -1.58 -11.30
C LEU A 130 -14.47 -1.71 -11.39
N ILE A 131 -15.06 -1.42 -12.56
CA ILE A 131 -16.52 -1.57 -12.77
C ILE A 131 -16.94 -3.02 -12.59
N TYR A 132 -16.19 -3.98 -13.14
CA TYR A 132 -16.48 -5.40 -12.99
C TYR A 132 -16.50 -5.82 -11.51
N MET A 133 -15.47 -5.42 -10.75
CA MET A 133 -15.39 -5.68 -9.32
C MET A 133 -16.57 -5.03 -8.57
N LEU A 134 -16.86 -3.75 -8.82
CA LEU A 134 -17.93 -3.02 -8.13
C LEU A 134 -19.32 -3.62 -8.44
N ASN A 135 -19.56 -4.01 -9.69
CA ASN A 135 -20.78 -4.72 -10.08
C ASN A 135 -20.90 -6.08 -9.35
N GLY A 136 -19.80 -6.84 -9.24
CA GLY A 136 -19.75 -8.10 -8.49
C GLY A 136 -20.03 -7.92 -6.99
N LEU A 137 -19.72 -6.75 -6.43
CA LEU A 137 -20.05 -6.36 -5.07
C LEU A 137 -21.48 -5.79 -4.92
N GLY A 138 -22.24 -5.68 -6.00
CA GLY A 138 -23.59 -5.10 -6.00
C GLY A 138 -23.62 -3.58 -5.88
N LEU A 139 -22.51 -2.89 -6.15
CA LEU A 139 -22.40 -1.43 -6.08
C LEU A 139 -22.74 -0.80 -7.43
N ASN A 140 -23.70 0.12 -7.44
CA ASN A 140 -24.08 0.84 -8.65
C ASN A 140 -23.15 2.03 -8.89
N THR A 141 -22.47 2.03 -10.04
CA THR A 141 -21.63 3.15 -10.51
C THR A 141 -22.33 4.05 -11.52
N GLY A 142 -23.44 3.58 -12.12
CA GLY A 142 -24.10 4.24 -13.26
C GLY A 142 -23.33 4.12 -14.59
N VAL A 143 -22.20 3.42 -14.63
CA VAL A 143 -21.34 3.31 -15.81
C VAL A 143 -21.63 2.04 -16.60
N ASN A 144 -21.77 2.16 -17.92
CA ASN A 144 -21.96 1.02 -18.82
C ASN A 144 -20.60 0.39 -19.17
N LEU A 145 -20.33 -0.81 -18.64
CA LEU A 145 -19.06 -1.53 -18.83
C LEU A 145 -18.72 -1.75 -20.32
N TYR A 146 -19.69 -2.19 -21.13
CA TYR A 146 -19.45 -2.47 -22.55
C TYR A 146 -19.02 -1.21 -23.32
N LYS A 147 -19.68 -0.07 -23.07
CA LYS A 147 -19.30 1.20 -23.70
C LYS A 147 -17.92 1.68 -23.29
N VAL A 148 -17.50 1.42 -22.04
CA VAL A 148 -16.13 1.72 -21.59
C VAL A 148 -15.13 0.82 -22.31
N MET A 149 -15.43 -0.47 -22.47
CA MET A 149 -14.57 -1.39 -23.21
C MET A 149 -14.42 -1.01 -24.69
N GLU A 150 -15.51 -0.58 -25.35
CA GLU A 150 -15.47 -0.06 -26.73
C GLU A 150 -14.57 1.18 -26.85
N ALA A 151 -14.71 2.13 -25.91
CA ALA A 151 -13.84 3.30 -25.85
C ALA A 151 -12.37 2.93 -25.62
N GLY A 152 -12.13 1.92 -24.77
CA GLY A 152 -10.82 1.35 -24.48
C GLY A 152 -10.16 0.72 -25.70
N ASP A 153 -10.88 -0.13 -26.43
CA ASP A 153 -10.39 -0.73 -27.67
C ASP A 153 -10.04 0.33 -28.72
N PHE A 154 -10.91 1.33 -28.91
CA PHE A 154 -10.65 2.45 -29.81
C PHE A 154 -9.35 3.18 -29.47
N ILE A 155 -9.16 3.60 -28.22
CA ILE A 155 -7.97 4.37 -27.84
C ILE A 155 -6.71 3.50 -27.87
N CYS A 156 -6.78 2.24 -27.44
CA CYS A 156 -5.67 1.28 -27.50
C CYS A 156 -5.16 1.09 -28.93
N LYS A 157 -6.06 0.94 -29.91
CA LYS A 157 -5.72 0.88 -31.33
C LYS A 157 -5.05 2.17 -31.80
N ALA A 158 -5.59 3.33 -31.42
CA ALA A 158 -5.04 4.62 -31.81
C ALA A 158 -3.62 4.88 -31.26
N VAL A 159 -3.30 4.38 -30.06
CA VAL A 159 -1.97 4.54 -29.45
C VAL A 159 -1.04 3.33 -29.66
N ASN A 160 -1.46 2.35 -30.47
CA ASN A 160 -0.74 1.10 -30.72
C ASN A 160 -0.30 0.38 -29.42
N LYS A 161 -1.23 0.27 -28.46
CA LYS A 161 -1.03 -0.47 -27.20
C LYS A 161 -2.10 -1.53 -27.02
N THR A 162 -1.75 -2.60 -26.32
CA THR A 162 -2.73 -3.56 -25.81
C THR A 162 -3.36 -3.02 -24.52
N THR A 163 -4.63 -3.34 -24.30
CA THR A 163 -5.30 -3.00 -23.04
C THR A 163 -4.65 -3.73 -21.87
N ASN A 164 -4.54 -3.05 -20.72
CA ASN A 164 -4.11 -3.66 -19.45
C ASN A 164 -5.30 -4.18 -18.62
N SER A 165 -6.54 -3.92 -19.04
CA SER A 165 -7.73 -4.47 -18.37
C SER A 165 -7.79 -5.98 -18.56
N LYS A 166 -7.93 -6.71 -17.46
CA LYS A 166 -8.18 -8.16 -17.47
C LYS A 166 -9.56 -8.50 -18.01
N VAL A 167 -10.56 -7.69 -17.68
CA VAL A 167 -11.93 -7.84 -18.18
C VAL A 167 -12.00 -7.68 -19.69
N ALA A 168 -11.34 -6.64 -20.23
CA ALA A 168 -11.28 -6.41 -21.67
C ALA A 168 -10.52 -7.54 -22.38
N GLN A 169 -9.35 -7.96 -21.86
CA GLN A 169 -8.60 -9.09 -22.38
C GLN A 169 -9.42 -10.38 -22.43
N ALA A 170 -10.19 -10.68 -21.38
CA ALA A 170 -11.03 -11.87 -21.34
C ALA A 170 -12.20 -11.80 -22.33
N SER A 171 -12.71 -10.60 -22.61
CA SER A 171 -13.90 -10.42 -23.45
C SER A 171 -13.58 -10.37 -24.95
N PHE A 172 -12.40 -9.86 -25.32
CA PHE A 172 -11.97 -9.77 -26.72
C PHE A 172 -11.21 -10.99 -27.21
N ASN A 173 -10.72 -11.85 -26.30
CA ASN A 173 -10.07 -13.12 -26.63
C ASN A 173 -11.00 -14.34 -26.49
N ALA A 174 -12.30 -14.11 -26.29
CA ALA A 174 -13.34 -15.15 -26.22
C ALA A 174 -13.99 -15.40 -27.58
#